data_AF-A0A6C2UA24-F1
#
_entry.id   AF-A0A6C2UA24-F1
#
_cell.length_a   1.000
_cell.length_b   1.000
_cell.length_c   1.000
_cell.angle_alpha   90.00
_cell.angle_beta   90.00
_cell.angle_gamma   90.00
#
_symmetry.space_group_name_H-M   'P 1'
#
loop_
_entity.id
_entity.type
_entity.pdbx_description
1 polymer ?
#
loop_
_entity_poly.entity_id
_entity_poly.type
_entity_poly.pdbx_seq_one_letter_code
_entity_poly.pdbx_strand_id
1 'polypeptide(L)'
;MTRCKHCQTKAEPLKGLCPVCGIVQDKPFGNLSPAEKRIRFHAHGIRLVAMFHLIGAGAGLVMLPYYPTPAALAVLALINILLAFGLSNYSLIAYKGATVYYFLIGMVNVISVQQGVEHLGGIALALIALYLIGNGTSKAIFERRLPE
;
A
#
# COMPACT_ATOMS: atom_id res chain seq x y z
N MET A 1 10.62 13.49 -17.09
CA MET A 1 10.24 13.10 -15.71
C MET A 1 11.32 12.22 -15.09
N THR A 2 11.83 12.57 -13.92
CA THR A 2 12.80 11.75 -13.17
C THR A 2 12.08 10.81 -12.20
N ARG A 3 12.67 9.64 -11.95
CA ARG A 3 12.17 8.72 -10.91
C ARG A 3 12.80 9.10 -9.57
N CYS A 4 11.99 9.44 -8.57
CA CYS A 4 12.50 9.76 -7.24
C CYS A 4 13.17 8.53 -6.61
N LYS A 5 14.40 8.67 -6.10
CA LYS A 5 15.15 7.57 -5.46
C LYS A 5 14.53 7.11 -4.12
N HIS A 6 13.69 7.93 -3.50
CA HIS A 6 13.12 7.65 -2.17
C HIS A 6 11.73 7.03 -2.19
N CYS A 7 10.83 7.46 -3.09
CA CYS A 7 9.48 6.90 -3.21
C CYS A 7 9.23 6.21 -4.56
N GLN A 8 10.22 6.20 -5.46
CA GLN A 8 10.16 5.57 -6.78
C GLN A 8 9.02 6.04 -7.70
N THR A 9 8.32 7.13 -7.33
CA THR A 9 7.36 7.77 -8.22
C THR A 9 8.08 8.46 -9.36
N LYS A 10 7.46 8.48 -10.55
CA LYS A 10 7.91 9.28 -11.68
C LYS A 10 7.16 10.61 -11.62
N ALA A 11 7.85 11.68 -11.27
CA ALA A 11 7.25 13.01 -11.18
C ALA A 11 8.32 14.07 -11.40
N GLU A 12 7.92 15.22 -11.91
CA GLU A 12 8.81 16.38 -12.01
C GLU A 12 9.01 17.00 -10.63
N PRO A 13 10.27 17.22 -10.20
CA PRO A 13 10.53 17.83 -8.91
C PRO A 13 10.07 19.28 -8.86
N LEU A 14 9.44 19.68 -7.76
CA LEU A 14 9.06 21.07 -7.51
C LEU A 14 10.08 21.67 -6.56
N LYS A 15 10.86 22.68 -7.00
CA LYS A 15 11.95 23.27 -6.22
C LYS A 15 12.97 22.23 -5.71
N GLY A 16 13.24 21.20 -6.51
CA GLY A 16 14.15 20.09 -6.17
C GLY A 16 13.54 19.00 -5.26
N LEU A 17 12.32 19.21 -4.74
CA LEU A 17 11.61 18.26 -3.88
C LEU A 17 10.73 17.32 -4.71
N CYS A 18 10.63 16.06 -4.29
CA CYS A 18 9.64 15.16 -4.85
C CYS A 18 8.22 15.57 -4.43
N PRO A 19 7.25 15.73 -5.35
CA PRO A 19 5.89 16.17 -5.01
C PRO A 19 5.06 15.14 -4.24
N VAL A 20 5.59 13.92 -4.04
CA VAL A 20 4.92 12.84 -3.29
C VAL A 20 5.52 12.67 -1.90
N CYS A 21 6.84 12.49 -1.80
CA CYS A 21 7.48 12.26 -0.50
C CYS A 21 8.07 13.53 0.14
N GLY A 22 8.11 14.66 -0.57
CA GLY A 22 8.67 15.91 -0.05
C GLY A 22 10.18 15.88 0.18
N ILE A 23 10.89 14.82 -0.23
CA ILE A 23 12.35 14.68 -0.07
C ILE A 23 13.06 15.22 -1.31
N VAL A 24 14.18 15.93 -1.13
CA VAL A 24 15.06 16.38 -2.21
C VAL A 24 15.56 15.16 -3.00
N GLN A 25 15.38 15.17 -4.34
CA GLN A 25 15.54 13.95 -5.15
C GLN A 25 16.94 13.31 -5.11
N ASP A 26 17.98 14.12 -4.95
CA ASP A 26 19.38 13.68 -4.96
C ASP A 26 20.03 13.64 -3.57
N LYS A 27 19.22 13.77 -2.52
CA LYS A 27 19.73 13.70 -1.15
C LYS A 27 20.24 12.29 -0.84
N PRO A 28 21.52 12.12 -0.47
CA PRO A 28 22.06 10.80 -0.18
C PRO A 28 21.42 10.24 1.10
N PHE A 29 21.28 8.91 1.18
CA PHE A 29 20.59 8.24 2.29
C PHE A 29 21.17 8.57 3.67
N GLY A 30 22.50 8.71 3.76
CA GLY A 30 23.19 9.07 5.01
C GLY A 30 22.78 10.44 5.57
N ASN A 31 22.32 11.35 4.71
CA ASN A 31 21.98 12.73 5.08
C ASN A 31 20.49 12.92 5.37
N LEU A 32 19.67 11.85 5.31
CA LEU A 32 18.24 11.93 5.60
C LEU A 32 18.01 12.17 7.10
N SER A 33 17.13 13.11 7.42
CA SER A 33 16.63 13.32 8.76
C SER A 33 15.82 12.10 9.23
N PRO A 34 15.60 11.93 10.54
CA PRO A 34 14.73 10.87 11.05
C PRO A 34 13.32 10.88 10.45
N ALA A 35 12.76 12.08 10.20
CA ALA A 35 11.45 12.25 9.56
C ALA A 35 11.48 11.77 8.09
N GLU A 36 12.49 12.16 7.32
CA GLU A 36 12.64 11.72 5.92
C GLU A 36 12.86 10.20 5.82
N LYS A 37 13.60 9.60 6.76
CA LYS A 37 13.76 8.14 6.85
C LYS A 37 12.42 7.44 7.08
N ARG A 38 11.58 7.99 7.97
CA ARG A 38 10.22 7.48 8.23
C ARG A 38 9.32 7.60 7.00
N ILE A 39 9.33 8.75 6.32
CA ILE A 39 8.60 8.96 5.07
C ILE A 39 9.03 7.95 4.01
N ARG A 40 10.35 7.77 3.84
CA ARG A 40 10.89 6.77 2.91
C ARG A 40 10.40 5.36 3.25
N PHE A 41 10.47 4.97 4.52
CA PHE A 41 10.00 3.66 4.97
C PHE A 41 8.53 3.43 4.58
N HIS A 42 7.63 4.37 4.89
CA HIS A 42 6.22 4.25 4.53
C HIS A 42 5.99 4.32 3.01
N ALA A 43 6.74 5.16 2.28
CA ALA A 43 6.64 5.22 0.83
C ALA A 43 7.01 3.88 0.17
N HIS A 44 8.04 3.21 0.68
CA HIS A 44 8.40 1.85 0.27
C HIS A 44 7.37 0.81 0.72
N GLY A 45 6.85 0.93 1.95
CA GLY A 45 5.78 0.09 2.48
C GLY A 45 4.51 0.13 1.62
N ILE A 46 4.08 1.32 1.19
CA ILE A 46 2.95 1.50 0.27
C ILE A 46 3.18 0.75 -1.05
N ARG A 47 4.39 0.82 -1.61
CA ARG A 47 4.72 0.08 -2.84
C ARG A 47 4.75 -1.42 -2.64
N LEU A 48 5.25 -1.89 -1.50
CA LEU A 48 5.24 -3.30 -1.12
C LEU A 48 3.79 -3.81 -1.02
N VAL A 49 2.92 -3.04 -0.35
CA VAL A 49 1.49 -3.34 -0.26
C VAL A 49 0.82 -3.36 -1.64
N ALA A 50 1.15 -2.41 -2.52
CA ALA A 50 0.67 -2.41 -3.90
C ALA A 50 1.11 -3.68 -4.67
N MET A 51 2.35 -4.14 -4.46
CA MET A 51 2.84 -5.38 -5.05
C MET A 51 2.09 -6.61 -4.51
N PHE A 52 1.80 -6.67 -3.21
CA PHE A 52 1.01 -7.75 -2.63
C PHE A 52 -0.40 -7.81 -3.22
N HIS A 53 -1.04 -6.67 -3.47
CA HIS A 53 -2.31 -6.64 -4.19
C HIS A 53 -2.19 -7.21 -5.62
N LEU A 54 -1.13 -6.90 -6.36
CA LEU A 54 -0.91 -7.51 -7.69
C LEU A 54 -0.72 -9.03 -7.60
N ILE A 55 0.07 -9.50 -6.64
CA ILE A 55 0.29 -10.93 -6.42
C ILE A 55 -1.03 -11.62 -6.06
N GLY A 56 -1.81 -11.03 -5.15
CA GLY A 56 -3.13 -11.55 -4.75
C GLY A 56 -4.12 -11.59 -5.93
N ALA A 57 -4.14 -10.55 -6.76
CA ALA A 57 -4.95 -10.55 -7.99
C ALA A 57 -4.52 -11.65 -8.96
N GLY A 58 -3.21 -11.79 -9.21
CA GLY A 58 -2.67 -12.83 -10.08
C GLY A 58 -3.01 -14.24 -9.59
N ALA A 59 -2.82 -14.50 -8.29
CA ALA A 59 -3.20 -15.76 -7.66
C ALA A 59 -4.71 -16.03 -7.79
N GLY A 60 -5.55 -15.02 -7.54
CA GLY A 60 -7.00 -15.13 -7.70
C GLY A 60 -7.42 -15.46 -9.13
N LEU A 61 -6.79 -14.84 -10.15
CA LEU A 61 -7.07 -15.13 -11.56
C LEU A 61 -6.63 -16.53 -11.97
N VAL A 62 -5.51 -17.04 -11.46
CA VAL A 62 -5.06 -18.43 -11.72
C VAL A 62 -6.00 -19.45 -11.07
N MET A 63 -6.51 -19.14 -9.88
CA MET A 63 -7.43 -20.02 -9.14
C MET A 63 -8.88 -19.96 -9.64
N LEU A 64 -9.20 -19.07 -10.59
CA LEU A 64 -10.55 -18.83 -11.09
C LEU A 64 -11.30 -20.10 -11.52
N PRO A 65 -10.71 -21.04 -12.28
CA PRO A 65 -11.41 -22.26 -12.73
C PRO A 65 -11.75 -23.24 -11.61
N TYR A 66 -11.09 -23.13 -10.46
CA TYR A 66 -11.18 -24.07 -9.35
C TYR A 66 -12.06 -23.55 -8.21
N TYR A 67 -12.48 -22.28 -8.26
CA TYR A 67 -13.23 -21.66 -7.18
C TYR A 67 -14.74 -21.86 -7.37
N PRO A 68 -15.51 -22.21 -6.32
CA PRO A 68 -16.96 -22.46 -6.44
C PRO A 68 -17.75 -21.25 -6.98
N THR A 69 -17.24 -20.04 -6.74
CA THR A 69 -17.86 -18.78 -7.16
C THR A 69 -16.89 -17.92 -7.97
N PRO A 70 -16.60 -18.30 -9.24
CA PRO A 70 -15.55 -17.65 -10.04
C PRO A 70 -15.81 -16.15 -10.26
N ALA A 71 -17.08 -15.75 -10.32
CA ALA A 71 -17.47 -14.35 -10.42
C ALA A 71 -17.02 -13.51 -9.21
N ALA A 72 -17.18 -14.04 -7.99
CA ALA A 72 -16.75 -13.35 -6.77
C ALA A 72 -15.22 -13.19 -6.73
N LEU A 73 -14.49 -14.24 -7.15
CA LEU A 73 -13.04 -14.20 -7.23
C LEU A 73 -12.54 -13.23 -8.30
N ALA A 74 -13.22 -13.13 -9.45
CA ALA A 74 -12.92 -12.14 -10.49
C ALA A 74 -13.09 -10.70 -9.98
N VAL A 75 -14.17 -10.42 -9.24
CA VAL A 75 -14.41 -9.10 -8.64
C VAL A 75 -13.31 -8.78 -7.62
N LEU A 76 -12.94 -9.74 -6.77
CA LEU A 76 -11.87 -9.56 -5.80
C LEU A 76 -10.52 -9.29 -6.48
N ALA A 77 -10.20 -10.00 -7.55
CA ALA A 77 -8.99 -9.77 -8.35
C ALA A 77 -8.99 -8.36 -8.96
N LEU A 78 -10.14 -7.90 -9.49
CA LEU A 78 -10.29 -6.55 -10.04
C LEU A 78 -10.07 -5.48 -8.96
N ILE A 79 -10.68 -5.64 -7.76
CA ILE A 79 -10.46 -4.74 -6.62
C ILE A 79 -8.97 -4.67 -6.28
N ASN A 80 -8.29 -5.81 -6.23
CA ASN A 80 -6.85 -5.86 -5.94
C ASN A 80 -6.01 -5.15 -7.02
N ILE A 81 -6.35 -5.31 -8.30
CA ILE A 81 -5.68 -4.58 -9.40
C ILE A 81 -5.88 -3.06 -9.25
N LEU A 82 -7.11 -2.62 -8.95
CA LEU A 82 -7.41 -1.20 -8.76
C LEU A 82 -6.66 -0.61 -7.56
N LEU A 83 -6.61 -1.33 -6.44
CA LEU A 83 -5.83 -0.93 -5.26
C LEU A 83 -4.34 -0.88 -5.57
N ALA A 84 -3.79 -1.90 -6.22
CA ALA A 84 -2.39 -1.92 -6.62
C ALA A 84 -2.02 -0.73 -7.52
N PHE A 85 -2.83 -0.46 -8.53
CA PHE A 85 -2.63 0.65 -9.44
C PHE A 85 -2.70 1.99 -8.70
N GLY A 86 -3.74 2.18 -7.88
CA GLY A 86 -3.95 3.42 -7.15
C GLY A 86 -2.88 3.69 -6.10
N LEU A 87 -2.46 2.67 -5.34
CA LEU A 87 -1.38 2.78 -4.35
C LEU A 87 -0.02 3.04 -5.01
N SER A 88 0.28 2.40 -6.14
CA SER A 88 1.51 2.65 -6.90
C SER A 88 1.64 4.09 -7.40
N ASN A 89 0.50 4.75 -7.60
CA ASN A 89 0.39 6.15 -8.01
C ASN A 89 0.16 7.12 -6.84
N TYR A 90 0.21 6.64 -5.60
CA TYR A 90 -0.07 7.43 -4.40
C TYR A 90 -1.43 8.17 -4.45
N SER A 91 -2.47 7.49 -4.94
CA SER A 91 -3.84 8.03 -4.98
C SER A 91 -4.49 8.02 -3.60
N LEU A 92 -5.04 9.16 -3.17
CA LEU A 92 -5.75 9.28 -1.90
C LEU A 92 -7.00 8.39 -1.83
N ILE A 93 -7.68 8.18 -2.96
CA ILE A 93 -8.85 7.29 -3.04
C ILE A 93 -8.43 5.85 -2.77
N ALA A 94 -7.31 5.42 -3.37
CA ALA A 94 -6.79 4.07 -3.18
C ALA A 94 -6.28 3.85 -1.75
N TYR A 95 -5.68 4.87 -1.14
CA TYR A 95 -5.36 4.85 0.30
C TYR A 95 -6.60 4.59 1.16
N LYS A 96 -7.67 5.36 0.98
CA LYS A 96 -8.92 5.18 1.72
C LYS A 96 -9.51 3.79 1.49
N GLY A 97 -9.54 3.35 0.23
CA GLY A 97 -10.01 2.02 -0.15
C GLY A 97 -9.19 0.89 0.48
N ALA A 98 -7.86 1.00 0.46
CA ALA A 98 -6.96 0.01 1.04
C ALA A 98 -7.11 -0.05 2.58
N THR A 99 -7.26 1.08 3.26
CA THR A 99 -7.52 1.10 4.71
C THR A 99 -8.81 0.35 5.05
N VAL A 100 -9.90 0.60 4.31
CA VAL A 100 -11.17 -0.14 4.48
C VAL A 100 -10.96 -1.63 4.17
N TYR A 101 -10.28 -1.96 3.07
CA TYR A 101 -10.00 -3.33 2.65
C TYR A 101 -9.29 -4.13 3.73
N TYR A 102 -8.21 -3.59 4.30
CA TYR A 102 -7.45 -4.28 5.35
C TYR A 102 -8.18 -4.33 6.69
N PHE A 103 -8.99 -3.32 7.01
CA PHE A 103 -9.86 -3.37 8.18
C PHE A 103 -10.88 -4.51 8.07
N LEU A 104 -11.53 -4.67 6.92
CA LEU A 104 -12.48 -5.76 6.67
C LEU A 104 -11.80 -7.14 6.72
N ILE A 105 -10.62 -7.28 6.11
CA ILE A 105 -9.84 -8.53 6.20
C ILE A 105 -9.51 -8.86 7.66
N GLY A 106 -9.08 -7.86 8.44
CA GLY A 106 -8.80 -8.03 9.86
C GLY A 106 -10.04 -8.51 10.62
N MET A 107 -11.19 -7.86 10.43
CA MET A 107 -12.45 -8.25 11.06
C MET A 107 -12.86 -9.68 10.72
N VAL A 108 -12.86 -10.04 9.43
CA VAL A 108 -13.23 -11.40 8.99
C VAL A 108 -12.33 -12.44 9.64
N ASN A 109 -11.01 -12.23 9.64
CA ASN A 109 -10.09 -13.20 10.25
C ASN A 109 -10.16 -13.24 11.77
N VAL A 110 -10.44 -12.12 12.45
CA VAL A 110 -10.67 -12.11 13.90
C VAL A 110 -11.93 -12.89 14.27
N ILE A 111 -13.02 -12.74 13.50
CA ILE A 111 -14.26 -13.51 13.73
C ILE A 111 -13.99 -15.00 13.47
N SER A 112 -13.27 -15.33 12.40
CA SER A 112 -12.96 -16.72 12.03
C SER A 112 -11.86 -17.37 12.87
N VAL A 113 -11.09 -16.64 13.69
CA VAL A 113 -10.01 -17.24 14.51
C VAL A 113 -10.51 -18.31 15.48
N GLN A 114 -11.81 -18.28 15.81
CA GLN A 114 -12.47 -19.30 16.61
C GLN A 114 -12.52 -20.67 15.91
N GLN A 115 -12.33 -20.70 14.59
CA GLN A 115 -12.40 -21.89 13.75
C GLN A 115 -11.02 -22.53 13.50
N GLY A 116 -9.91 -21.80 13.73
CA GLY A 116 -8.56 -22.33 13.57
C GLY A 116 -7.45 -21.27 13.54
N VAL A 117 -6.21 -21.72 13.80
CA VAL A 117 -5.01 -20.86 13.89
C VAL A 117 -4.55 -20.32 12.53
N GLU A 118 -5.02 -20.89 11.43
CA GLU A 118 -4.75 -20.45 10.06
C GLU A 118 -5.17 -18.98 9.80
N HIS A 119 -6.13 -18.47 10.57
CA HIS A 119 -6.60 -17.09 10.47
C HIS A 119 -5.63 -16.08 11.09
N LEU A 120 -4.68 -16.52 11.93
CA LEU A 120 -3.67 -15.64 12.53
C LEU A 120 -2.81 -14.96 11.46
N GLY A 121 -2.53 -15.65 10.35
CA GLY A 121 -1.79 -15.09 9.22
C GLY A 121 -2.53 -13.91 8.57
N GLY A 122 -3.85 -14.04 8.41
CA GLY A 122 -4.70 -12.97 7.89
C GLY A 122 -4.76 -11.75 8.82
N ILE A 123 -4.83 -11.98 10.13
CA ILE A 123 -4.79 -10.92 11.15
C ILE A 123 -3.44 -10.19 11.09
N ALA A 124 -2.32 -10.93 11.10
CA ALA A 124 -0.99 -10.35 11.05
C ALA A 124 -0.78 -9.52 9.77
N LEU A 125 -1.22 -10.04 8.62
CA LEU A 125 -1.15 -9.32 7.35
C LEU A 125 -1.95 -8.02 7.39
N ALA A 126 -3.19 -8.05 7.90
CA ALA A 126 -4.03 -6.87 8.04
C ALA A 126 -3.38 -5.80 8.94
N LEU A 127 -2.84 -6.21 10.08
CA LEU A 127 -2.16 -5.30 11.02
C LEU A 127 -0.89 -4.69 10.41
N ILE A 128 -0.05 -5.49 9.74
CA ILE A 128 1.16 -4.99 9.07
C ILE A 128 0.77 -4.02 7.95
N ALA A 129 -0.22 -4.36 7.13
CA ALA A 129 -0.68 -3.50 6.05
C ALA A 129 -1.22 -2.16 6.60
N LEU A 130 -2.09 -2.20 7.62
CA LEU A 130 -2.60 -1.00 8.30
C LEU A 130 -1.49 -0.20 8.98
N TYR A 131 -0.48 -0.85 9.56
CA TYR A 131 0.68 -0.15 10.08
C TYR A 131 1.45 0.58 8.98
N LEU A 132 1.59 -0.04 7.80
CA LEU A 132 2.32 0.55 6.68
C LEU A 132 1.57 1.68 5.99
N ILE A 133 0.23 1.58 5.86
CA ILE A 133 -0.57 2.55 5.09
C ILE A 133 -1.52 3.40 5.95
N GLY A 134 -2.07 2.87 7.03
CA GLY A 134 -3.16 3.45 7.83
C GLY A 134 -2.73 4.42 8.93
N ASN A 135 -1.55 5.03 8.82
CA ASN A 135 -1.00 5.97 9.81
C ASN A 135 -0.91 7.41 9.28
N GLY A 136 -0.69 8.37 10.19
CA GLY A 136 -0.62 9.79 9.85
C GLY A 136 0.49 10.16 8.86
N THR A 137 1.66 9.51 8.92
CA THR A 137 2.75 9.75 7.97
C THR A 137 2.37 9.32 6.56
N SER A 138 1.74 8.16 6.43
CA SER A 138 1.29 7.64 5.13
C SER A 138 0.18 8.51 4.55
N LYS A 139 -0.80 8.90 5.39
CA LYS A 139 -1.82 9.88 5.01
C LYS A 139 -1.21 11.17 4.46
N ALA A 140 -0.19 11.72 5.13
CA ALA A 140 0.51 12.93 4.66
C ALA A 140 1.14 12.76 3.27
N ILE A 141 1.74 11.59 2.99
CA ILE A 141 2.28 11.26 1.66
C ILE A 141 1.17 11.27 0.59
N PHE A 142 0.02 10.64 0.88
CA PHE A 142 -1.12 10.60 -0.06
C PHE A 142 -1.78 11.97 -0.26
N GLU A 143 -1.81 12.80 0.79
CA GLU A 143 -2.33 14.17 0.73
C GLU A 143 -1.32 15.17 0.17
N ARG A 144 -0.07 14.74 -0.10
CA ARG A 144 1.03 15.59 -0.57
C ARG A 144 1.31 16.76 0.38
N ARG A 145 1.04 16.58 1.67
CA ARG A 145 1.39 17.56 2.69
C ARG A 145 2.90 17.47 2.90
N LEU A 146 3.60 18.59 2.74
CA LEU A 146 5.01 18.68 3.12
C LEU A 146 5.11 18.33 4.61
N PRO A 147 6.11 17.52 5.02
CA PRO A 147 6.36 17.32 6.44
C PRO A 147 6.73 18.67 7.06
N GLU A 148 5.91 19.15 7.98
CA GLU A 148 6.27 20.25 8.89
C GLU A 148 7.43 19.85 9.80
#